data_AF-A0A973JJQ3-F1
#
_entry.id   AF-A0A973JJQ3-F1
#
_cell.length_a   1.000
_cell.length_b   1.000
_cell.length_c   1.000
_cell.angle_alpha   90.00
_cell.angle_beta   90.00
_cell.angle_gamma   90.00
#
_symmetry.space_group_name_H-M   'P 1'
#
loop_
_entity.id
_entity.type
_entity.pdbx_description
1 polymer ?
#
loop_
_entity_poly.entity_id
_entity_poly.type
_entity_poly.pdbx_seq_one_letter_code
_entity_poly.pdbx_strand_id
1 'polypeptide(L)'
;MDLPVMPPVLPMLAKAVPQIPPGQHYEPKWDGFRAIVYRDGDEVEIGSRNTKPITRYFPEVVASVLRELPPRCVVDGEIVIASADARGLDFEALLQRIHPADSRVRLLAQQTPAALVVFDLLALGDDDLTGRPFAERRALLEEAVPGGGPGVYVTRATTDIDEAQ
;
A
#
# COMPACT_ATOMS: atom_id res chain seq x y z
N MET A 1 10.50 15.00 6.96
CA MET A 1 9.31 14.30 7.46
C MET A 1 9.26 14.35 8.98
N ASP A 2 8.12 14.77 9.54
CA ASP A 2 7.81 14.75 10.97
C ASP A 2 6.35 14.30 11.17
N LEU A 3 6.19 12.98 11.34
CA LEU A 3 4.91 12.29 11.47
C LEU A 3 4.83 11.61 12.84
N PRO A 4 3.63 11.39 13.40
CA PRO A 4 3.48 10.67 14.67
C PRO A 4 3.98 9.22 14.60
N VAL A 5 4.08 8.65 13.40
CA VAL A 5 4.68 7.35 13.12
C VAL A 5 5.85 7.54 12.15
N MET A 6 7.08 7.36 12.64
CA MET A 6 8.31 7.57 11.88
C MET A 6 8.96 6.26 11.44
N PRO A 7 9.65 6.23 10.28
CA PRO A 7 10.48 5.09 9.90
C PRO A 7 11.66 4.90 10.88
N PRO A 8 12.10 3.65 11.15
CA PRO A 8 11.56 2.41 10.63
C PRO A 8 10.37 1.88 11.45
N VAL A 9 9.21 1.71 10.81
CA VAL A 9 8.15 0.85 11.32
C VAL A 9 8.39 -0.58 10.85
N LEU A 10 8.42 -1.52 11.78
CA LEU A 10 8.46 -2.94 11.42
C LEU A 10 7.04 -3.40 11.04
N PRO A 11 6.84 -4.00 9.85
CA PRO A 11 5.52 -4.42 9.43
C PRO A 11 4.95 -5.53 10.34
N MET A 12 3.67 -5.43 10.68
CA MET A 12 2.96 -6.52 11.36
C MET A 12 2.94 -7.77 10.48
N LEU A 13 3.36 -8.92 11.02
CA LEU A 13 3.44 -10.18 10.27
C LEU A 13 2.19 -11.05 10.49
N ALA A 14 1.78 -11.75 9.44
CA ALA A 14 0.70 -12.72 9.49
C ALA A 14 1.25 -14.13 9.82
N LYS A 15 0.49 -14.90 10.60
CA LYS A 15 0.76 -16.32 10.86
C LYS A 15 -0.04 -17.17 9.87
N ALA A 16 0.64 -18.07 9.16
CA ALA A 16 -0.03 -19.03 8.29
C ALA A 16 -0.88 -20.01 9.11
N VAL A 17 -2.12 -20.22 8.66
CA VAL A 17 -3.08 -21.16 9.23
C VAL A 17 -3.64 -22.03 8.10
N PRO A 18 -4.02 -23.30 8.38
CA PRO A 18 -4.46 -24.22 7.35
C PRO A 18 -5.87 -23.90 6.79
N GLN A 19 -6.67 -23.12 7.52
CA GLN A 19 -8.03 -22.75 7.16
C GLN A 19 -8.31 -21.31 7.61
N ILE A 20 -9.18 -20.61 6.87
CA ILE A 20 -9.64 -19.27 7.21
C ILE A 20 -10.44 -19.34 8.53
N PRO A 21 -9.98 -18.70 9.62
CA PRO A 21 -10.68 -18.75 10.90
C PRO A 21 -11.95 -17.88 10.86
N PRO A 22 -13.06 -18.29 11.51
CA PRO A 22 -14.30 -17.51 11.55
C PRO A 22 -14.18 -16.24 12.40
N GLY A 23 -15.06 -15.27 12.13
CA GLY A 23 -15.19 -14.05 12.92
C GLY A 23 -14.01 -13.08 12.78
N GLN A 24 -13.35 -13.07 11.62
CA GLN A 24 -12.26 -12.13 11.32
C GLN A 24 -12.67 -11.15 10.21
N HIS A 25 -11.79 -10.19 9.94
CA HIS A 25 -11.80 -9.44 8.70
C HIS A 25 -10.96 -10.18 7.66
N TYR A 26 -11.50 -10.31 6.46
CA TYR A 26 -10.87 -11.04 5.36
C TYR A 26 -10.55 -10.07 4.23
N GLU A 27 -9.32 -10.13 3.73
CA GLU A 27 -8.84 -9.32 2.61
C GLU A 27 -8.10 -10.23 1.63
N PRO A 28 -8.18 -9.97 0.31
CA PRO A 28 -7.36 -10.68 -0.66
C PRO A 28 -5.88 -10.53 -0.34
N LYS A 29 -5.12 -11.62 -0.44
CA LYS A 29 -3.67 -11.54 -0.40
C LYS A 29 -3.16 -11.03 -1.74
N TRP A 30 -2.72 -9.78 -1.77
CA TRP A 30 -2.07 -9.19 -2.94
C TRP A 30 -0.67 -9.81 -3.17
N ASP A 31 -0.28 -9.91 -4.44
CA ASP A 31 1.05 -10.39 -4.85
C ASP A 31 1.84 -9.23 -5.44
N GLY A 32 2.73 -8.66 -4.63
CA GLY A 32 3.46 -7.45 -4.98
C GLY A 32 4.62 -7.17 -4.03
N PHE A 33 4.92 -5.89 -3.85
CA PHE A 33 5.86 -5.43 -2.84
C PHE A 33 5.13 -4.71 -1.72
N ARG A 34 5.09 -5.33 -0.53
CA ARG A 34 4.64 -4.64 0.67
C ARG A 34 5.44 -3.37 0.92
N ALA A 35 4.71 -2.28 1.11
CA ALA A 35 5.21 -0.93 1.21
C ALA A 35 4.48 -0.16 2.31
N ILE A 36 5.24 0.37 3.27
CA ILE A 36 4.75 1.39 4.19
C ILE A 36 5.06 2.75 3.56
N VAL A 37 4.02 3.53 3.31
CA VAL A 37 4.12 4.85 2.67
C VAL A 37 3.91 5.92 3.72
N TYR A 38 4.87 6.82 3.81
CA TYR A 38 4.85 7.99 4.68
C TYR A 38 4.68 9.22 3.80
N ARG A 39 3.66 10.03 4.07
CA ARG A 39 3.44 11.30 3.38
C ARG A 39 3.36 12.43 4.39
N ASP A 40 4.14 13.47 4.15
CA ASP A 40 4.14 14.72 4.90
C ASP A 40 4.21 15.92 3.95
N GLY A 41 3.04 16.51 3.69
CA GLY A 41 2.85 17.49 2.62
C GLY A 41 3.17 16.90 1.25
N ASP A 42 4.21 17.46 0.63
CA ASP A 42 4.74 17.05 -0.67
C ASP A 42 5.92 16.06 -0.57
N GLU A 43 6.35 15.73 0.65
CA GLU A 43 7.38 14.72 0.90
C GLU A 43 6.74 13.33 0.98
N VAL A 44 7.24 12.38 0.19
CA VAL A 44 6.78 10.98 0.20
C VAL A 44 7.96 10.04 0.33
N GLU A 45 7.89 9.11 1.28
CA GLU A 45 8.83 8.01 1.44
C GLU A 45 8.10 6.68 1.38
N ILE A 46 8.70 5.70 0.70
CA ILE A 46 8.18 4.35 0.56
C ILE A 46 9.22 3.39 1.15
N GLY A 47 8.90 2.80 2.30
CA GLY A 47 9.70 1.77 2.94
C GLY A 47 9.24 0.37 2.55
N SER A 48 10.16 -0.48 2.10
CA SER A 48 9.86 -1.90 1.85
C SER A 48 9.72 -2.70 3.15
N ARG A 49 9.28 -3.96 3.05
CA ARG A 49 9.21 -4.93 4.16
C ARG A 49 10.46 -4.98 5.06
N ASN A 50 11.65 -4.86 4.47
CA ASN A 50 12.93 -4.91 5.19
C ASN A 50 13.49 -3.50 5.46
N THR A 51 12.61 -2.50 5.56
CA THR A 51 12.90 -1.09 5.86
C THR A 51 13.87 -0.40 4.88
N LYS A 52 14.13 -1.01 3.71
CA LYS A 52 14.92 -0.37 2.65
C LYS A 52 14.04 0.64 1.91
N PRO A 53 14.47 1.89 1.73
CA PRO A 53 13.77 2.86 0.90
C PRO A 53 13.67 2.37 -0.55
N ILE A 54 12.45 2.34 -1.08
CA ILE A 54 12.16 1.96 -2.47
C ILE A 54 11.52 3.09 -3.27
N THR A 55 11.36 4.28 -2.68
CA THR A 55 10.72 5.48 -3.28
C THR A 55 11.16 5.74 -4.72
N ARG A 56 12.49 5.72 -4.97
CA ARG A 56 13.05 6.06 -6.29
C ARG A 56 12.63 5.13 -7.42
N TYR A 57 12.16 3.92 -7.11
CA TYR A 57 11.77 2.90 -8.09
C TYR A 57 10.32 3.07 -8.57
N PHE A 58 9.52 3.88 -7.87
CA PHE A 58 8.08 4.02 -8.10
C PHE A 58 7.64 5.50 -8.16
N PRO A 59 8.21 6.31 -9.07
CA PRO A 59 7.84 7.73 -9.18
C PRO A 59 6.34 7.94 -9.49
N GLU A 60 5.70 7.00 -10.21
CA GLU A 60 4.26 7.02 -10.50
C GLU A 60 3.40 6.76 -9.25
N VAL A 61 3.90 5.94 -8.32
CA VAL A 61 3.22 5.71 -7.03
C VAL A 61 3.35 6.94 -6.17
N VAL A 62 4.52 7.60 -6.13
CA VAL A 62 4.70 8.88 -5.43
C VAL A 62 3.72 9.93 -5.96
N ALA A 63 3.58 10.07 -7.28
CA ALA A 63 2.64 11.00 -7.88
C ALA A 63 1.17 10.68 -7.53
N SER A 64 0.83 9.39 -7.47
CA SER A 64 -0.52 8.96 -7.09
C SER A 64 -0.79 9.21 -5.61
N VAL A 65 0.18 8.92 -4.73
CA VAL A 65 0.12 9.20 -3.30
C VAL A 65 -0.10 10.69 -3.04
N LEU A 66 0.64 11.57 -3.72
CA LEU A 66 0.48 13.03 -3.59
C LEU A 66 -0.91 13.52 -4.03
N ARG A 67 -1.49 12.87 -5.03
CA ARG A 67 -2.80 13.22 -5.58
C ARG A 67 -3.97 12.68 -4.76
N GLU A 68 -3.83 11.46 -4.22
CA GLU A 68 -4.97 10.64 -3.79
C GLU A 68 -5.01 10.38 -2.27
N LEU A 69 -3.90 10.57 -1.54
CA LEU A 69 -3.89 10.44 -0.08
C LEU A 69 -4.10 11.79 0.64
N PRO A 70 -4.41 11.79 1.95
CA PRO A 70 -4.29 12.97 2.79
C PRO A 70 -2.85 13.52 2.81
N PRO A 71 -2.65 14.83 3.04
CA PRO A 71 -1.32 15.43 3.03
C PRO A 71 -0.43 14.95 4.17
N ARG A 72 -0.98 14.45 5.28
CA ARG A 72 -0.22 13.90 6.41
C ARG A 72 -0.81 12.55 6.79
N CYS A 73 -0.16 11.47 6.41
CA CYS A 73 -0.61 10.11 6.73
C CYS A 73 0.51 9.07 6.62
N VAL A 74 0.31 7.93 7.27
CA VAL A 74 1.12 6.73 7.09
C VAL A 74 0.19 5.56 6.78
N VAL A 75 0.39 4.91 5.64
CA VAL A 75 -0.43 3.75 5.19
C VAL A 75 0.46 2.53 4.98
N ASP A 76 -0.10 1.34 5.24
CA ASP A 76 0.50 0.05 4.88
C ASP A 76 -0.29 -0.53 3.70
N GLY A 77 0.44 -1.03 2.71
CA GLY A 77 -0.14 -1.47 1.45
C GLY A 77 0.79 -2.33 0.63
N GLU A 78 0.31 -2.71 -0.54
CA GLU A 78 1.03 -3.51 -1.53
C GLU A 78 1.17 -2.70 -2.83
N ILE A 79 2.39 -2.57 -3.35
CA ILE A 79 2.62 -2.05 -4.69
C ILE A 79 2.44 -3.19 -5.68
N VAL A 80 1.56 -3.00 -6.66
CA VAL A 80 1.18 -4.00 -7.66
C VAL A 80 1.23 -3.44 -9.07
N ILE A 81 1.36 -4.31 -10.07
CA ILE A 81 1.18 -3.96 -11.48
C ILE A 81 0.04 -4.84 -12.00
N ALA A 82 -0.96 -4.26 -12.65
CA ALA A 82 -2.01 -5.03 -13.31
C ALA A 82 -1.45 -5.73 -14.55
N SER A 83 -1.91 -6.96 -14.82
CA SER A 83 -1.57 -7.67 -16.05
C SER A 83 -2.08 -6.92 -17.28
N ALA A 84 -1.45 -7.15 -18.44
CA ALA A 84 -1.85 -6.51 -19.70
C ALA A 84 -3.31 -6.81 -20.12
N ASP A 85 -3.88 -7.94 -19.67
CA ASP A 85 -5.28 -8.30 -19.89
C ASP A 85 -6.23 -7.83 -18.76
N ALA A 86 -5.70 -7.13 -17.76
CA ALA A 86 -6.41 -6.60 -16.59
C ALA A 86 -7.16 -7.66 -15.75
N ARG A 87 -6.78 -8.95 -15.86
CA ARG A 87 -7.41 -10.05 -15.11
C ARG A 87 -6.62 -10.50 -13.88
N GLY A 88 -5.44 -9.93 -13.65
CA GLY A 88 -4.61 -10.28 -12.51
C GLY A 88 -3.48 -9.29 -12.30
N LEU A 89 -2.45 -9.74 -11.59
CA LEU A 89 -1.24 -8.97 -11.30
C LEU A 89 -0.06 -9.53 -12.08
N ASP A 90 0.83 -8.65 -12.50
CA ASP A 90 2.08 -8.98 -13.18
C ASP A 90 3.27 -8.79 -12.24
N PHE A 91 3.55 -9.83 -11.45
CA PHE A 91 4.66 -9.84 -10.51
C PHE A 91 6.03 -9.81 -11.21
N GLU A 92 6.13 -10.41 -12.41
CA GLU A 92 7.37 -10.41 -13.18
C GLU A 92 7.74 -8.99 -13.63
N ALA A 93 6.77 -8.22 -14.12
CA ALA A 93 6.96 -6.81 -14.45
C ALA A 93 7.35 -5.99 -13.22
N LEU A 94 6.81 -6.31 -12.04
CA LEU A 94 7.13 -5.61 -10.80
C LEU A 94 8.59 -5.86 -10.38
N LEU A 95 9.09 -7.09 -10.52
CA LEU A 95 10.50 -7.42 -10.26
C LEU A 95 11.47 -6.61 -11.14
N GLN A 96 11.08 -6.26 -12.36
CA GLN A 96 11.90 -5.42 -13.26
C GLN A 96 12.04 -3.97 -12.79
N ARG A 97 11.24 -3.51 -11.81
CA ARG A 97 11.28 -2.11 -11.35
C ARG A 97 12.49 -1.78 -10.50
N ILE A 98 13.08 -2.77 -9.82
CA ILE A 98 14.26 -2.57 -8.98
C ILE A 98 15.52 -2.53 -9.85
N HIS A 99 15.63 -1.46 -10.65
CA HIS A 99 16.68 -1.29 -11.64
C HIS A 99 17.71 -0.21 -11.23
N PRO A 100 19.02 -0.40 -11.48
CA PRO A 100 20.03 0.60 -11.16
C PRO A 100 19.87 1.91 -11.95
N ALA A 101 19.55 1.81 -13.24
CA ALA A 101 19.41 2.98 -14.12
C ALA A 101 18.06 3.70 -13.95
N ASP A 102 18.10 4.98 -13.56
CA ASP A 102 16.91 5.84 -13.38
C ASP A 102 16.08 5.98 -14.66
N SER A 103 16.73 6.09 -15.83
CA SER A 103 16.04 6.18 -17.13
C SER A 103 15.16 4.96 -17.41
N ARG A 104 15.61 3.76 -17.01
CA ARG A 104 14.85 2.52 -17.16
C ARG A 104 13.65 2.50 -16.21
N VAL A 105 13.83 2.96 -14.96
CA VAL A 105 12.74 3.09 -14.00
C VAL A 105 11.65 4.02 -14.53
N ARG A 106 12.02 5.22 -14.99
CA ARG A 106 11.06 6.19 -15.55
C ARG A 106 10.35 5.68 -16.80
N LEU A 107 11.06 4.95 -17.67
CA LEU A 107 10.45 4.33 -18.84
C LEU A 107 9.39 3.29 -18.44
N LEU A 108 9.75 2.38 -17.53
CA LEU A 108 8.82 1.34 -17.07
C LEU A 108 7.63 1.96 -16.30
N ALA A 109 7.85 3.02 -15.52
CA ALA A 109 6.79 3.77 -14.84
C ALA A 109 5.71 4.29 -15.78
N GLN A 110 6.07 4.60 -17.03
CA GLN A 110 5.13 5.05 -18.06
C GLN A 110 4.48 3.88 -18.82
N GLN A 111 5.23 2.79 -19.04
CA GLN A 111 4.78 1.65 -19.84
C GLN A 111 3.87 0.68 -19.07
N THR A 112 4.20 0.42 -17.80
CA THR A 112 3.51 -0.57 -16.95
C THR A 112 3.27 -0.01 -15.55
N PRO A 113 2.57 1.13 -15.40
CA PRO A 113 2.49 1.88 -14.15
C PRO A 113 2.04 1.00 -12.99
N ALA A 114 2.73 1.13 -11.85
CA ALA A 114 2.34 0.46 -10.63
C ALA A 114 1.23 1.24 -9.90
N ALA A 115 0.42 0.51 -9.14
CA ALA A 115 -0.60 1.04 -8.25
C ALA A 115 -0.28 0.64 -6.80
N LEU A 116 -0.85 1.37 -5.84
CA LEU A 116 -0.78 1.06 -4.42
C LEU A 116 -2.15 0.55 -3.96
N VAL A 117 -2.19 -0.65 -3.39
CA VAL A 117 -3.38 -1.17 -2.70
C VAL A 117 -3.15 -1.10 -1.20
N VAL A 118 -3.82 -0.18 -0.52
CA VAL A 118 -3.69 0.05 0.93
C VAL A 118 -4.65 -0.85 1.72
N PHE A 119 -4.18 -1.37 2.85
CA PHE A 119 -4.94 -2.24 3.74
C PHE A 119 -4.90 -1.82 5.21
N ASP A 120 -4.02 -0.89 5.59
CA ASP A 120 -4.00 -0.35 6.95
C ASP A 120 -3.64 1.15 6.95
N LEU A 121 -4.10 1.85 8.00
CA LEU A 121 -3.80 3.26 8.25
C LEU A 121 -3.12 3.36 9.62
N LEU A 122 -1.84 3.73 9.63
CA LEU A 122 -1.00 3.78 10.82
C LEU A 122 -0.98 5.18 11.46
N ALA A 123 -1.19 6.22 10.66
CA ALA A 123 -1.32 7.60 11.13
C ALA A 123 -2.16 8.45 10.19
N LEU A 124 -2.85 9.46 10.75
CA LEU A 124 -3.60 10.47 9.99
C LEU A 124 -3.47 11.83 10.67
N GLY A 125 -3.02 12.85 9.96
CA GLY A 125 -2.69 14.14 10.55
C GLY A 125 -1.58 13.97 11.60
N ASP A 126 -1.90 14.33 12.84
CA ASP A 126 -0.99 14.20 13.99
C ASP A 126 -1.37 13.02 14.91
N ASP A 127 -2.35 12.20 14.52
CA ASP A 127 -2.80 11.05 15.30
C ASP A 127 -1.99 9.79 14.96
N ASP A 128 -1.38 9.18 15.98
CA ASP A 128 -0.85 7.80 15.92
C ASP A 128 -2.02 6.81 16.10
N LEU A 129 -2.22 5.96 15.09
CA LEU A 129 -3.30 4.98 15.08
C LEU A 129 -2.82 3.56 15.41
N THR A 130 -1.53 3.32 15.59
CA THR A 130 -0.96 1.97 15.77
C THR A 130 -1.50 1.23 17.01
N GLY A 131 -1.92 1.98 18.03
CA GLY A 131 -2.56 1.44 19.24
C GLY A 131 -4.08 1.25 19.14
N ARG A 132 -4.71 1.69 18.05
CA ARG A 132 -6.18 1.63 17.86
C ARG A 132 -6.61 0.26 17.33
N PRO A 133 -7.82 -0.23 17.63
CA PRO A 133 -8.37 -1.45 17.04
C PRO A 133 -8.39 -1.39 15.50
N PHE A 134 -8.14 -2.53 14.83
CA PHE A 134 -8.11 -2.61 13.36
C PHE A 134 -9.38 -2.06 12.71
N ALA A 135 -10.57 -2.38 13.26
CA ALA A 135 -11.83 -1.88 12.72
C ALA A 135 -11.93 -0.35 12.69
N GLU A 136 -11.35 0.34 13.67
CA GLU A 136 -11.32 1.81 13.68
C GLU A 136 -10.35 2.35 12.62
N ARG A 137 -9.14 1.76 12.52
CA ARG A 137 -8.16 2.14 11.49
C ARG A 137 -8.70 1.91 10.09
N ARG A 138 -9.43 0.81 9.90
CA ARG A 138 -10.07 0.46 8.64
C ARG A 138 -11.16 1.46 8.24
N ALA A 139 -12.03 1.85 9.15
CA ALA A 139 -13.04 2.86 8.88
C ALA A 139 -12.39 4.21 8.49
N LEU A 140 -11.37 4.64 9.24
CA LEU A 140 -10.60 5.85 8.92
C LEU A 140 -9.89 5.74 7.56
N LEU A 141 -9.36 4.57 7.20
CA LEU A 141 -8.73 4.33 5.89
C LEU A 141 -9.72 4.54 4.74
N GLU A 142 -10.93 3.99 4.86
CA GLU A 142 -11.98 4.10 3.85
C GLU A 142 -12.48 5.54 3.70
N GLU A 143 -12.55 6.30 4.79
CA GLU A 143 -12.89 7.73 4.77
C GLU A 143 -11.75 8.57 4.16
N ALA A 144 -10.50 8.27 4.51
CA ALA A 144 -9.32 9.00 4.06
C ALA A 144 -8.99 8.75 2.57
N VAL A 145 -9.40 7.60 2.03
CA VAL A 145 -9.16 7.17 0.66
C VAL A 145 -10.49 6.80 0.00
N PRO A 146 -11.33 7.79 -0.34
CA PRO A 146 -12.69 7.55 -0.84
C PRO A 146 -12.75 6.89 -2.23
N GLY A 147 -11.59 6.61 -2.84
CA GLY A 147 -11.46 6.02 -4.16
C GLY A 147 -11.68 7.01 -5.31
N GLY A 148 -11.68 6.50 -6.53
CA GLY A 148 -11.91 7.29 -7.76
C GLY A 148 -10.65 7.77 -8.47
N GLY A 149 -9.48 7.67 -7.83
CA GLY A 149 -8.18 7.86 -8.47
C GLY A 149 -7.67 6.56 -9.13
N PRO A 150 -6.77 6.66 -10.13
CA PRO A 150 -6.28 5.48 -10.84
C PRO A 150 -5.08 4.79 -10.16
N GLY A 151 -4.52 5.36 -9.08
CA GLY A 151 -3.22 4.95 -8.56
C GLY A 151 -3.22 4.42 -7.12
N VAL A 152 -4.21 4.76 -6.31
CA VAL A 152 -4.35 4.29 -4.93
C VAL A 152 -5.72 3.67 -4.71
N TYR A 153 -5.74 2.45 -4.19
CA TYR A 153 -6.96 1.66 -3.96
C TYR A 153 -6.99 1.16 -2.52
N VAL A 154 -8.15 1.22 -1.87
CA VAL A 154 -8.35 0.48 -0.62
C VAL A 154 -8.65 -0.97 -0.97
N THR A 155 -7.97 -1.92 -0.33
CA THR A 155 -8.27 -3.35 -0.54
C THR A 155 -9.73 -3.64 -0.23
N ARG A 156 -10.32 -4.56 -0.99
CA ARG A 156 -11.63 -5.11 -0.61
C ARG A 156 -11.49 -5.87 0.70
N ALA A 157 -12.51 -5.75 1.55
CA ALA A 157 -12.59 -6.44 2.82
C ALA A 157 -14.00 -6.96 3.04
N THR A 158 -14.13 -8.11 3.69
CA THR A 158 -15.41 -8.68 4.10
C THR A 158 -15.29 -9.30 5.49
N THR A 159 -16.39 -9.38 6.22
CA THR A 159 -16.52 -10.18 7.45
C THR A 159 -17.31 -11.46 7.20
N ASP A 160 -17.80 -11.66 5.97
CA ASP A 160 -18.48 -12.88 5.56
C ASP A 160 -17.44 -13.95 5.20
N ILE A 161 -17.49 -15.08 5.90
CA ILE A 161 -16.56 -16.18 5.66
C ILE A 161 -16.87 -16.91 4.35
N ASP A 162 -18.12 -16.91 3.89
CA ASP A 162 -18.52 -17.59 2.65
C ASP A 162 -18.04 -16.80 1.42
N GLU A 163 -17.98 -15.47 1.53
CA GLU A 163 -17.36 -14.61 0.50
C GLU A 163 -15.82 -14.73 0.51
N ALA A 164 -15.22 -15.04 1.66
CA ALA A 164 -13.77 -15.15 1.81
C ALA A 164 -13.17 -16.47 1.29
N GLN A 165 -14.00 -17.50 1.07
CA GLN A 165 -13.59 -18.83 0.57
C GLN A 165 -13.49 -18.89 -0.96
#